data_AF-A0A6A3JSD2-F1
#
_entry.id   AF-A0A6A3JSD2-F1
#
_cell.length_a   1.000
_cell.length_b   1.000
_cell.length_c   1.000
_cell.angle_alpha   90.00
_cell.angle_beta   90.00
_cell.angle_gamma   90.00
#
_symmetry.space_group_name_H-M   'P 1'
#
loop_
_entity.id
_entity.type
_entity.pdbx_description
1 polymer ?
#
loop_
_entity_poly.entity_id
_entity_poly.type
_entity_poly.pdbx_seq_one_letter_code
_entity_poly.pdbx_strand_id
1 'polypeptide(L)'
;MESLEPLLELELSPVHKKMARPKMPPSVDANPLQPKSRRLPADVRRARHRDRMQRQRLAEKQSIELKRVEVQRLTRELEQAIQRLSSDLKSLREGDTLPSADLSLEEEDEEFKLLEGDTGWKGRSTAARLIQQRYLSLVLQQGSITEENRRLTERFRAWQSFMKLLGVEHERLPKYGTAASDELLLQEGGEGRWVVFSEDEPVIYYQPLATDTCHELAFRGYQKMQEVLGGLGARKLYNEAFGWKVYFSMHDEGEKISMQHRFTKRIRAVDANGQRITGDSLASATWRIIRTPELYTQMYRHHMTSRILQQVDEHTSVLMRTFPDENAVMRLRFVCTVVQVEDCVMDSTPDEMGFSWKSGTRRRVTILSSILDPDKCFPRATTHTPSATAEWMREGMSYLSFTEIDDENSIEIEYGGLKNVDSETASCTGLPFVCMNMGEALVRWEQLVTPTRTLLITEK
;
A
#
# COMPACT_ATOMS: atom_id res chain seq x y z
N MET A 1 -49.68 -19.39 19.48
CA MET A 1 -48.24 -19.15 19.70
C MET A 1 -47.51 -20.30 19.07
N GLU A 2 -47.02 -20.02 17.87
CA GLU A 2 -46.55 -20.99 16.89
C GLU A 2 -45.16 -21.51 17.22
N SER A 3 -44.96 -22.78 16.92
CA SER A 3 -43.75 -23.56 17.08
C SER A 3 -42.72 -23.20 16.02
N LEU A 4 -41.49 -22.91 16.45
CA LEU A 4 -40.33 -22.83 15.58
C LEU A 4 -39.79 -24.24 15.31
N GLU A 5 -39.98 -24.72 14.09
CA GLU A 5 -39.25 -25.88 13.54
C GLU A 5 -37.93 -25.43 12.89
N PRO A 6 -36.89 -26.28 12.91
CA PRO A 6 -35.58 -26.00 12.30
C PRO A 6 -35.51 -26.59 10.89
N LEU A 7 -35.20 -25.77 9.89
CA LEU A 7 -34.83 -26.24 8.56
C LEU A 7 -33.60 -25.47 8.08
N LEU A 8 -32.45 -26.16 8.04
CA LEU A 8 -31.37 -25.98 7.07
C LEU A 8 -30.35 -27.10 7.29
N GLU A 9 -30.72 -28.34 6.96
CA GLU A 9 -29.74 -29.39 6.70
C GLU A 9 -29.06 -29.09 5.35
N LEU A 10 -27.90 -28.45 5.41
CA LEU A 10 -26.99 -28.36 4.28
C LEU A 10 -26.43 -29.76 3.98
N GLU A 11 -26.94 -30.42 2.94
CA GLU A 11 -26.34 -31.65 2.40
C GLU A 11 -24.92 -31.36 1.91
N LEU A 12 -23.94 -31.69 2.75
CA LEU A 12 -22.53 -31.59 2.43
C LEU A 12 -22.12 -32.64 1.39
N SER A 13 -21.43 -32.18 0.35
CA SER A 13 -20.79 -33.00 -0.68
C SER A 13 -19.94 -34.14 -0.09
N PRO A 14 -19.94 -35.36 -0.68
CA PRO A 14 -19.26 -36.55 -0.14
C PRO A 14 -17.74 -36.39 0.10
N VAL A 15 -17.14 -35.34 -0.47
CA VAL A 15 -15.73 -34.99 -0.29
C VAL A 15 -15.45 -34.42 1.11
N HIS A 16 -16.42 -33.72 1.72
CA HIS A 16 -16.25 -33.06 3.02
C HIS A 16 -16.40 -34.04 4.21
N LYS A 17 -17.19 -35.12 4.06
CA LYS A 17 -17.31 -36.17 5.11
C LYS A 17 -16.01 -37.00 5.30
N LYS A 18 -15.08 -36.98 4.33
CA LYS A 18 -13.81 -37.72 4.44
C LYS A 18 -12.69 -36.97 5.16
N MET A 19 -12.81 -35.66 5.33
CA MET A 19 -11.79 -34.85 6.02
C MET A 19 -12.07 -34.64 7.51
N ALA A 20 -13.26 -35.01 8.00
CA ALA A 20 -13.68 -34.87 9.39
C ALA A 20 -13.54 -36.16 10.22
N ARG A 21 -12.42 -36.88 10.09
CA ARG A 21 -12.06 -37.94 11.06
C ARG A 21 -10.74 -37.58 11.76
N PRO A 22 -10.72 -37.46 13.11
CA PRO A 22 -9.49 -37.21 13.83
C PRO A 22 -8.52 -38.40 13.68
N LYS A 23 -7.26 -38.10 13.34
CA LYS A 23 -6.16 -39.07 13.39
C LYS A 23 -5.75 -39.23 14.85
N MET A 24 -5.94 -40.43 15.42
CA MET A 24 -5.29 -40.82 16.66
C MET A 24 -3.81 -41.20 16.42
N PRO A 25 -2.93 -41.03 17.43
CA PRO A 25 -1.50 -41.31 17.29
C PRO A 25 -1.24 -42.82 17.24
N PRO A 26 -0.16 -43.28 16.56
CA PRO A 26 0.11 -44.71 16.41
C PRO A 26 0.73 -45.29 17.68
N SER A 27 0.12 -46.37 18.18
CA SER A 27 0.73 -47.27 19.15
C SER A 27 1.77 -48.16 18.48
N VAL A 28 2.91 -48.33 19.13
CA VAL A 28 3.95 -49.31 18.80
C VAL A 28 3.42 -50.70 19.11
N ASP A 29 3.33 -51.57 18.11
CA ASP A 29 3.75 -52.98 18.21
C ASP A 29 3.54 -53.76 16.89
N ALA A 30 4.42 -54.74 16.70
CA ALA A 30 4.71 -55.46 15.48
C ALA A 30 3.63 -56.49 15.06
N ASN A 31 3.26 -56.52 13.78
CA ASN A 31 3.32 -57.73 12.94
C ASN A 31 2.98 -57.44 11.46
N PRO A 32 3.61 -58.12 10.49
CA PRO A 32 3.46 -57.85 9.06
C PRO A 32 2.37 -58.74 8.47
N LEU A 33 1.26 -58.16 8.00
CA LEU A 33 0.34 -58.74 7.00
C LEU A 33 -0.76 -57.71 6.69
N GLN A 34 -0.44 -56.65 5.94
CA GLN A 34 -1.46 -55.75 5.38
C GLN A 34 -1.98 -56.29 4.04
N PRO A 35 -3.32 -56.30 3.81
CA PRO A 35 -3.88 -56.68 2.53
C PRO A 35 -3.60 -55.59 1.50
N LYS A 36 -2.93 -55.96 0.41
CA LYS A 36 -2.65 -55.08 -0.73
C LYS A 36 -3.95 -54.45 -1.24
N SER A 37 -4.07 -53.13 -1.10
CA SER A 37 -5.10 -52.31 -1.76
C SER A 37 -5.09 -52.62 -3.27
N ARG A 38 -6.05 -53.45 -3.72
CA ARG A 38 -6.27 -53.73 -5.14
C ARG A 38 -6.70 -52.43 -5.81
N ARG A 39 -5.74 -51.68 -6.35
CA ARG A 39 -6.00 -50.55 -7.24
C ARG A 39 -6.81 -51.06 -8.42
N LEU A 40 -7.98 -50.45 -8.66
CA LEU A 40 -8.85 -50.81 -9.78
C LEU A 40 -8.05 -50.76 -11.10
N PRO A 41 -8.27 -51.72 -12.02
CA PRO A 41 -7.62 -51.75 -13.32
C PRO A 41 -7.72 -50.41 -14.04
N ALA A 42 -6.70 -50.05 -14.82
CA ALA A 42 -6.61 -48.76 -15.51
C ALA A 42 -7.86 -48.49 -16.38
N ASP A 43 -8.44 -49.53 -16.98
CA ASP A 43 -9.64 -49.43 -17.81
C ASP A 43 -10.89 -49.05 -17.02
N VAL A 44 -11.04 -49.58 -15.81
CA VAL A 44 -12.16 -49.23 -14.91
C VAL A 44 -12.03 -47.79 -14.43
N ARG A 45 -10.80 -47.30 -14.19
CA ARG A 45 -10.56 -45.89 -13.84
C ARG A 45 -10.86 -44.95 -15.00
N ARG A 46 -10.46 -45.32 -16.22
CA ARG A 46 -10.79 -44.55 -17.44
C ARG A 46 -12.29 -44.50 -17.70
N ALA A 47 -13.01 -45.62 -17.53
CA ALA A 47 -14.46 -45.67 -17.68
C ALA A 47 -15.18 -44.79 -16.64
N ARG A 48 -14.78 -44.87 -15.36
CA ARG A 48 -15.35 -44.01 -14.30
C ARG A 48 -15.05 -42.53 -14.50
N HIS A 49 -13.88 -42.19 -15.04
CA HIS A 49 -13.56 -40.81 -15.38
C HIS A 49 -14.43 -40.29 -16.53
N ARG A 50 -14.63 -41.08 -17.59
CA ARG A 50 -15.53 -40.71 -18.70
C ARG A 50 -16.96 -40.50 -18.23
N ASP A 51 -17.49 -41.41 -17.40
CA ASP A 51 -18.84 -41.28 -16.81
C ASP A 51 -18.95 -40.02 -15.92
N ARG A 52 -17.93 -39.75 -15.10
CA ARG A 52 -17.89 -38.53 -14.28
C ARG A 52 -17.90 -37.26 -15.13
N MET A 53 -17.13 -37.22 -16.21
CA MET A 53 -17.09 -36.09 -17.14
C MET A 53 -18.41 -35.91 -17.89
N GLN A 54 -19.09 -37.00 -18.26
CA GLN A 54 -20.42 -36.92 -18.87
C GLN A 54 -21.45 -36.35 -17.89
N ARG A 55 -21.47 -36.82 -16.64
CA ARG A 55 -22.37 -36.29 -15.60
C ARG A 55 -22.12 -34.82 -15.31
N GLN A 56 -20.84 -34.41 -15.27
CA GLN A 56 -20.48 -33.01 -15.10
C GLN A 56 -20.99 -32.14 -16.26
N ARG A 57 -20.79 -32.57 -17.51
CA ARG A 57 -21.29 -31.84 -18.69
C ARG A 57 -22.82 -31.75 -18.71
N LEU A 58 -23.53 -32.79 -18.26
CA LEU A 58 -24.98 -32.76 -18.14
C LEU A 58 -25.46 -31.81 -17.05
N ALA A 59 -24.79 -31.79 -15.89
CA ALA A 59 -25.09 -30.84 -14.81
C ALA A 59 -24.81 -29.38 -15.22
N GLU A 60 -23.73 -29.13 -15.95
CA GLU A 60 -23.41 -27.81 -16.52
C GLU A 60 -24.47 -27.39 -17.55
N LYS A 61 -24.90 -28.30 -18.43
CA LYS A 61 -25.97 -28.02 -19.39
C LYS A 61 -27.29 -27.67 -18.69
N GLN A 62 -27.68 -28.42 -17.65
CA GLN A 62 -28.87 -28.13 -16.85
C GLN A 62 -28.74 -26.79 -16.12
N SER A 63 -27.56 -26.46 -15.58
CA SER A 63 -27.32 -25.16 -14.93
C SER A 63 -27.46 -23.99 -15.91
N ILE A 64 -26.98 -24.15 -17.15
CA ILE A 64 -27.12 -23.13 -18.19
C ILE A 64 -28.60 -22.97 -18.59
N GLU A 65 -29.34 -24.07 -18.70
CA GLU A 65 -30.78 -24.05 -19.02
C GLU A 65 -31.57 -23.31 -17.94
N LEU A 66 -31.32 -23.59 -16.66
CA LEU A 66 -31.93 -22.88 -15.53
C LEU A 66 -31.61 -21.38 -15.56
N LYS A 67 -30.34 -21.02 -15.81
CA LYS A 67 -29.95 -19.61 -15.94
C LYS A 67 -30.62 -18.92 -17.12
N ARG A 68 -30.86 -19.61 -18.24
CA ARG A 68 -31.60 -19.05 -19.38
C ARG A 68 -33.06 -18.78 -19.05
N VAL A 69 -33.72 -19.71 -18.34
CA VAL A 69 -35.10 -19.51 -17.88
C VAL A 69 -35.18 -18.33 -16.91
N GLU A 70 -34.21 -18.20 -16.00
CA GLU A 70 -34.16 -17.10 -15.05
C GLU A 70 -33.91 -15.74 -15.74
N VAL A 71 -33.02 -15.69 -16.74
CA VAL A 71 -32.84 -14.48 -17.54
C VAL A 71 -34.13 -14.10 -18.25
N GLN A 72 -34.85 -15.06 -18.86
CA GLN A 72 -36.14 -14.77 -19.50
C GLN A 72 -37.19 -14.27 -18.51
N ARG A 73 -37.21 -14.80 -17.27
CA ARG A 73 -38.09 -14.31 -16.20
C ARG A 73 -37.77 -12.86 -15.86
N LEU A 74 -36.50 -12.56 -15.61
CA LEU A 74 -36.03 -11.22 -15.26
C LEU A 74 -36.27 -10.22 -16.40
N THR A 75 -36.12 -10.62 -17.66
CA THR A 75 -36.46 -9.77 -18.81
C THR A 75 -37.94 -9.41 -18.83
N ARG A 76 -38.84 -10.36 -18.56
CA ARG A 76 -40.29 -10.07 -18.48
C ARG A 76 -40.63 -9.16 -17.30
N GLU A 77 -39.99 -9.36 -16.14
CA GLU A 77 -40.19 -8.49 -14.98
C GLU A 77 -39.73 -7.06 -15.25
N LEU A 78 -38.59 -6.89 -15.94
CA LEU A 78 -38.11 -5.59 -16.38
C LEU A 78 -39.08 -4.92 -17.36
N GLU A 79 -39.58 -5.66 -18.36
CA GLU A 79 -40.57 -5.15 -19.32
C GLU A 79 -41.86 -4.70 -18.62
N GLN A 80 -42.34 -5.46 -17.64
CA GLN A 80 -43.50 -5.09 -16.83
C GLN A 80 -43.25 -3.85 -15.98
N ALA A 81 -42.06 -3.72 -15.38
CA ALA A 81 -41.69 -2.53 -14.61
C ALA A 81 -41.62 -1.27 -15.49
N ILE A 82 -41.06 -1.40 -16.71
CA ILE A 82 -41.02 -0.32 -17.70
C ILE A 82 -42.45 0.08 -18.11
N GLN A 83 -43.34 -0.90 -18.34
CA GLN A 83 -44.73 -0.62 -18.68
C GLN A 83 -45.45 0.14 -17.56
N ARG A 84 -45.28 -0.27 -16.29
CA ARG A 84 -45.84 0.42 -15.11
C ARG A 84 -45.35 1.86 -14.98
N LEU A 85 -44.03 2.07 -15.09
CA LEU A 85 -43.46 3.42 -15.07
C LEU A 85 -43.98 4.28 -16.22
N SER A 86 -44.18 3.69 -17.40
CA SER A 86 -44.73 4.40 -18.56
C SER A 86 -46.22 4.74 -18.43
N SER A 87 -47.00 3.94 -17.69
CA SER A 87 -48.39 4.26 -17.38
C SER A 87 -48.48 5.34 -16.30
N ASP A 88 -47.63 5.28 -15.27
CA ASP A 88 -47.61 6.26 -14.18
C ASP A 88 -47.23 7.66 -14.70
N LEU A 89 -46.25 7.74 -15.60
CA LEU A 89 -45.86 8.98 -16.27
C LEU A 89 -46.95 9.53 -17.21
N LYS A 90 -47.79 8.66 -17.80
CA LYS A 90 -48.93 9.11 -18.62
C LYS A 90 -50.05 9.64 -17.73
N SER A 91 -50.34 9.00 -16.59
CA SER A 91 -51.32 9.50 -15.63
C SER A 91 -50.93 10.83 -14.99
N LEU A 92 -49.63 11.08 -14.76
CA LEU A 92 -49.15 12.39 -14.30
C LEU A 92 -49.34 13.49 -15.36
N ARG A 93 -49.29 13.14 -16.65
CA ARG A 93 -49.35 14.12 -17.76
C ARG A 93 -50.77 14.50 -18.17
N GLU A 94 -51.76 13.68 -17.81
CA GLU A 94 -53.18 13.95 -18.05
C GLU A 94 -53.86 14.66 -16.86
N GLY A 95 -53.14 14.86 -15.74
CA GLY A 95 -53.68 15.40 -14.48
C GLY A 95 -53.50 16.89 -14.21
N ASP A 96 -52.51 17.59 -14.79
CA ASP A 96 -52.19 18.97 -14.38
C ASP A 96 -52.19 19.98 -15.55
N THR A 97 -53.27 20.75 -15.61
CA THR A 97 -53.33 22.07 -16.24
C THR A 97 -52.68 23.15 -15.34
N LEU A 98 -51.42 23.52 -15.66
CA LEU A 98 -50.71 24.81 -15.41
C LEU A 98 -50.40 25.26 -13.95
N PRO A 99 -49.49 26.24 -13.70
CA PRO A 99 -48.37 26.75 -14.51
C PRO A 99 -47.01 26.85 -13.76
N SER A 100 -45.92 26.85 -14.55
CA SER A 100 -44.65 27.60 -14.39
C SER A 100 -44.09 27.89 -12.99
N ALA A 101 -43.03 27.18 -12.61
CA ALA A 101 -41.99 27.69 -11.71
C ALA A 101 -40.62 27.08 -12.08
N ASP A 102 -39.91 27.83 -12.91
CA ASP A 102 -38.48 28.19 -12.77
C ASP A 102 -37.63 27.35 -11.79
N LEU A 103 -36.77 26.49 -12.34
CA LEU A 103 -35.50 26.11 -11.70
C LEU A 103 -34.44 25.92 -12.79
N SER A 104 -33.55 26.91 -12.81
CA SER A 104 -32.33 27.01 -13.60
C SER A 104 -31.30 25.92 -13.21
N LEU A 105 -30.82 25.20 -14.22
CA LEU A 105 -29.53 24.51 -14.25
C LEU A 105 -29.00 24.64 -15.68
N GLU A 106 -28.60 25.86 -16.01
CA GLU A 106 -27.70 26.12 -17.14
C GLU A 106 -26.28 25.92 -16.63
N GLU A 107 -25.60 24.90 -17.14
CA GLU A 107 -24.14 24.78 -17.34
C GLU A 107 -23.82 23.29 -17.54
N GLU A 108 -24.01 22.77 -18.77
CA GLU A 108 -23.29 21.59 -19.31
C GLU A 108 -23.68 21.18 -20.75
N ASP A 109 -24.36 22.04 -21.55
CA ASP A 109 -24.93 21.65 -22.86
C ASP A 109 -24.35 22.42 -24.09
N GLU A 110 -23.09 22.86 -24.04
CA GLU A 110 -22.44 23.51 -25.22
C GLU A 110 -21.42 22.63 -25.97
N GLU A 111 -21.27 21.33 -25.65
CA GLU A 111 -20.32 20.46 -26.37
C GLU A 111 -20.95 19.52 -27.43
N PHE A 112 -22.27 19.56 -27.65
CA PHE A 112 -22.92 18.61 -28.58
C PHE A 112 -23.75 19.22 -29.73
N LYS A 113 -23.61 20.52 -30.02
CA LYS A 113 -24.31 21.19 -31.13
C LYS A 113 -23.69 21.00 -32.53
N LEU A 114 -22.81 20.03 -32.75
CA LEU A 114 -22.13 19.85 -34.06
C LEU A 114 -22.48 18.58 -34.84
N LEU A 115 -23.53 17.82 -34.47
CA LEU A 115 -23.88 16.58 -35.18
C LEU A 115 -25.36 16.37 -35.56
N GLU A 116 -26.18 17.43 -35.62
CA GLU A 116 -27.54 17.31 -36.16
C GLU A 116 -27.69 18.04 -37.50
N GLY A 117 -27.08 17.43 -38.52
CA GLY A 117 -27.50 17.61 -39.90
C GLY A 117 -28.61 16.64 -40.25
N ASP A 118 -29.82 17.17 -40.34
CA ASP A 118 -30.94 16.74 -41.19
C ASP A 118 -31.35 15.25 -41.15
N THR A 119 -32.43 14.96 -40.41
CA THR A 119 -33.55 14.14 -40.89
C THR A 119 -34.68 14.19 -39.87
N GLY A 120 -35.77 14.86 -40.22
CA GLY A 120 -37.02 14.77 -39.49
C GLY A 120 -37.50 13.31 -39.44
N TRP A 121 -37.62 12.75 -38.23
CA TRP A 121 -38.65 11.80 -37.76
C TRP A 121 -38.27 11.26 -36.37
N LYS A 122 -39.25 11.23 -35.44
CA LYS A 122 -39.31 10.48 -34.15
C LYS A 122 -38.83 11.15 -32.85
N GLY A 123 -39.59 12.15 -32.38
CA GLY A 123 -39.56 12.66 -31.00
C GLY A 123 -40.14 11.74 -29.91
N ARG A 124 -39.87 10.41 -29.96
CA ARG A 124 -40.31 9.46 -28.90
C ARG A 124 -39.22 8.47 -28.44
N SER A 125 -37.96 8.65 -28.83
CA SER A 125 -36.93 7.61 -28.62
C SER A 125 -35.57 8.09 -28.12
N THR A 126 -35.42 9.33 -27.63
CA THR A 126 -34.15 9.82 -27.06
C THR A 126 -34.04 9.54 -25.57
N ALA A 127 -35.03 9.92 -24.76
CA ALA A 127 -34.99 9.71 -23.30
C ALA A 127 -34.96 8.22 -22.89
N ALA A 128 -35.79 7.38 -23.52
CA ALA A 128 -35.78 5.94 -23.25
C ALA A 128 -34.46 5.27 -23.66
N ARG A 129 -33.83 5.75 -24.74
CA ARG A 129 -32.55 5.24 -25.23
C ARG A 129 -31.38 5.71 -24.36
N LEU A 130 -31.44 6.93 -23.81
CA LEU A 130 -30.50 7.44 -22.81
C LEU A 130 -30.58 6.65 -21.50
N ILE A 131 -31.79 6.37 -21.00
CA ILE A 131 -31.98 5.53 -19.80
C ILE A 131 -31.50 4.10 -20.05
N GLN A 132 -31.81 3.53 -21.21
CA GLN A 132 -31.31 2.21 -21.60
C GLN A 132 -29.78 2.17 -21.71
N GLN A 133 -29.14 3.19 -22.29
CA GLN A 133 -27.68 3.29 -22.35
C GLN A 133 -27.05 3.45 -20.96
N ARG A 134 -27.64 4.26 -20.08
CA ARG A 134 -27.15 4.46 -18.71
C ARG A 134 -27.30 3.18 -17.87
N TYR A 135 -28.41 2.46 -18.04
CA TYR A 135 -28.61 1.15 -17.42
C TYR A 135 -27.62 0.10 -17.95
N LEU A 136 -27.37 0.06 -19.26
CA LEU A 136 -26.38 -0.84 -19.86
C LEU A 136 -24.97 -0.54 -19.34
N SER A 137 -24.60 0.74 -19.23
CA SER A 137 -23.33 1.18 -18.65
C SER A 137 -23.18 0.73 -17.19
N LEU A 138 -24.22 0.94 -16.37
CA LEU A 138 -24.22 0.51 -14.97
C LEU A 138 -24.14 -1.01 -14.80
N VAL A 139 -24.83 -1.79 -15.65
CA VAL A 139 -24.76 -3.26 -15.62
C VAL A 139 -23.38 -3.76 -16.05
N LEU A 140 -22.76 -3.13 -17.06
CA LEU A 140 -21.39 -3.45 -17.48
C LEU A 140 -20.38 -3.07 -16.38
N GLN A 141 -20.56 -1.94 -15.72
CA GLN A 141 -19.74 -1.50 -14.60
C GLN A 141 -19.87 -2.46 -13.41
N GLN A 142 -21.09 -2.91 -13.08
CA GLN A 142 -21.33 -3.94 -12.07
C GLN A 142 -20.69 -5.28 -12.46
N GLY A 143 -20.75 -5.67 -13.74
CA GLY A 143 -20.05 -6.83 -14.27
C GLY A 143 -18.52 -6.73 -14.10
N SER A 144 -17.95 -5.56 -14.37
CA SER A 144 -16.52 -5.29 -14.18
C SER A 144 -16.13 -5.40 -12.70
N ILE A 145 -16.90 -4.76 -11.80
CA ILE A 145 -16.64 -4.78 -10.36
C ILE A 145 -16.77 -6.20 -9.78
N THR A 146 -17.75 -6.97 -10.23
CA THR A 146 -17.91 -8.36 -9.76
C THR A 146 -16.79 -9.27 -10.22
N GLU A 147 -16.30 -9.10 -11.45
CA GLU A 147 -15.13 -9.82 -11.95
C GLU A 147 -13.83 -9.39 -11.27
N GLU A 148 -13.68 -8.10 -10.98
CA GLU A 148 -12.55 -7.57 -10.22
C GLU A 148 -12.54 -8.12 -8.78
N ASN A 149 -13.68 -8.10 -8.10
CA ASN A 149 -13.84 -8.71 -6.77
C ASN A 149 -13.54 -10.21 -6.79
N ARG A 150 -13.93 -10.93 -7.86
CA ARG A 150 -13.58 -12.34 -8.04
C ARG A 150 -12.06 -12.52 -8.14
N ARG A 151 -11.39 -11.72 -8.97
CA ARG A 151 -9.92 -11.75 -9.15
C ARG A 151 -9.17 -11.38 -7.86
N LEU A 152 -9.65 -10.38 -7.13
CA LEU A 152 -9.10 -10.00 -5.82
C LEU A 152 -9.24 -11.13 -4.80
N THR A 153 -10.39 -11.80 -4.78
CA THR A 153 -10.60 -12.96 -3.89
C THR A 153 -9.68 -14.13 -4.26
N GLU A 154 -9.43 -14.36 -5.55
CA GLU A 154 -8.48 -15.37 -6.02
C GLU A 154 -7.03 -15.02 -5.68
N ARG A 155 -6.62 -13.75 -5.86
CA ARG A 155 -5.31 -13.26 -5.43
C ARG A 155 -5.13 -13.35 -3.92
N PHE A 156 -6.15 -13.02 -3.15
CA PHE A 156 -6.11 -13.14 -1.69
C PHE A 156 -5.95 -14.59 -1.25
N ARG A 157 -6.65 -15.55 -1.88
CA ARG A 157 -6.46 -16.98 -1.61
C ARG A 157 -5.08 -17.48 -2.03
N ALA A 158 -4.53 -16.98 -3.13
CA ALA A 158 -3.18 -17.29 -3.57
C ALA A 158 -2.14 -16.75 -2.57
N TRP A 159 -2.30 -15.51 -2.12
CA TRP A 159 -1.47 -14.88 -1.09
C TRP A 159 -1.55 -15.63 0.24
N GLN A 160 -2.74 -16.03 0.70
CA GLN A 160 -2.90 -16.87 1.90
C GLN A 160 -2.21 -18.24 1.74
N SER A 161 -2.23 -18.81 0.55
CA SER A 161 -1.55 -20.08 0.26
C SER A 161 -0.02 -19.90 0.27
N PHE A 162 0.48 -18.80 -0.28
CA PHE A 162 1.88 -18.41 -0.26
C PHE A 162 2.38 -18.16 1.17
N MET A 163 1.64 -17.42 2.00
CA MET A 163 1.96 -17.20 3.41
C MET A 163 2.04 -18.50 4.22
N LYS A 164 1.12 -19.45 3.96
CA LYS A 164 1.20 -20.79 4.57
C LYS A 164 2.43 -21.56 4.10
N LEU A 165 2.82 -21.42 2.82
CA LEU A 165 3.98 -22.08 2.27
C LEU A 165 5.29 -21.49 2.84
N LEU A 166 5.35 -20.17 3.00
CA LEU A 166 6.43 -19.46 3.68
C LEU A 166 6.58 -19.89 5.14
N GLY A 167 5.47 -20.05 5.88
CA GLY A 167 5.53 -20.58 7.25
C GLY A 167 6.13 -21.99 7.31
N VAL A 168 5.75 -22.86 6.37
CA VAL A 168 6.28 -24.24 6.29
C VAL A 168 7.75 -24.27 5.84
N GLU A 169 8.18 -23.35 4.95
CA GLU A 169 9.59 -23.25 4.55
C GLU A 169 10.45 -22.58 5.63
N HIS A 170 9.92 -21.63 6.40
CA HIS A 170 10.58 -21.04 7.56
C HIS A 170 10.85 -22.09 8.64
N GLU A 171 9.96 -23.07 8.81
CA GLU A 171 10.17 -24.23 9.70
C GLU A 171 11.18 -25.26 9.14
N ARG A 172 11.49 -25.24 7.85
CA ARG A 172 12.41 -26.18 7.17
C ARG A 172 13.84 -25.68 7.04
N LEU A 173 14.07 -24.38 7.20
CA LEU A 173 15.42 -23.83 7.18
C LEU A 173 16.17 -24.27 8.44
N PRO A 174 17.38 -24.85 8.30
CA PRO A 174 18.16 -25.23 9.46
C PRO A 174 18.65 -23.97 10.17
N LYS A 175 18.39 -23.87 11.48
CA LYS A 175 18.94 -22.84 12.38
C LYS A 175 20.44 -23.10 12.56
N TYR A 176 21.26 -22.75 11.57
CA TYR A 176 22.71 -22.75 11.74
C TYR A 176 23.21 -21.36 12.08
N GLY A 177 23.76 -21.26 13.28
CA GLY A 177 24.57 -20.13 13.71
C GLY A 177 25.94 -20.13 13.04
N THR A 178 26.40 -18.91 12.79
CA THR A 178 27.80 -18.49 12.59
C THR A 178 27.81 -17.05 13.12
N ALA A 179 28.06 -16.80 14.41
CA ALA A 179 29.39 -16.79 15.05
C ALA A 179 30.43 -15.97 14.27
N ALA A 180 30.26 -14.63 14.29
CA ALA A 180 31.34 -13.63 14.45
C ALA A 180 30.85 -12.19 14.15
N SER A 181 29.79 -11.70 14.80
CA SER A 181 29.53 -10.25 14.97
C SER A 181 28.53 -9.95 16.11
N ASP A 182 28.44 -10.84 17.09
CA ASP A 182 27.18 -11.12 17.80
C ASP A 182 27.20 -10.74 19.29
N GLU A 183 27.73 -9.56 19.62
CA GLU A 183 27.69 -9.06 21.01
C GLU A 183 26.74 -7.88 21.25
N LEU A 184 25.98 -7.42 20.24
CA LEU A 184 25.06 -6.27 20.44
C LEU A 184 23.66 -6.39 19.80
N LEU A 185 23.30 -7.50 19.17
CA LEU A 185 22.04 -7.61 18.43
C LEU A 185 21.11 -8.65 19.06
N LEU A 186 20.06 -8.19 19.73
CA LEU A 186 19.00 -9.07 20.24
C LEU A 186 18.14 -9.61 19.08
N GLN A 187 18.02 -10.94 19.01
CA GLN A 187 16.84 -11.63 18.50
C GLN A 187 15.78 -11.69 19.62
N GLU A 188 14.52 -11.32 19.29
CA GLU A 188 13.25 -11.51 20.03
C GLU A 188 13.17 -11.09 21.52
N GLY A 189 12.24 -10.16 21.82
CA GLY A 189 11.60 -10.06 23.15
C GLY A 189 12.50 -9.87 24.38
N GLY A 190 13.73 -9.39 24.19
CA GLY A 190 14.77 -9.41 25.21
C GLY A 190 14.52 -8.50 26.43
N GLU A 191 15.13 -8.87 27.56
CA GLU A 191 15.28 -8.01 28.73
C GLU A 191 15.92 -6.68 28.31
N GLY A 192 15.45 -5.57 28.89
CA GLY A 192 15.98 -4.24 28.55
C GLY A 192 17.45 -4.09 28.94
N ARG A 193 18.13 -3.13 28.32
CA ARG A 193 19.59 -2.97 28.45
C ARG A 193 20.00 -1.52 28.62
N TRP A 194 21.16 -1.31 29.25
CA TRP A 194 21.81 -0.01 29.29
C TRP A 194 22.57 0.22 27.99
N VAL A 195 22.32 1.37 27.36
CA VAL A 195 22.93 1.78 26.09
C VAL A 195 23.73 3.05 26.32
N VAL A 196 24.98 3.05 25.88
CA VAL A 196 25.80 4.26 25.75
C VAL A 196 25.48 4.88 24.40
N PHE A 197 24.89 6.08 24.40
CA PHE A 197 24.53 6.75 23.16
C PHE A 197 25.73 7.48 22.55
N SER A 198 26.41 8.30 23.35
CA SER A 198 27.67 8.98 23.06
C SER A 198 28.66 8.75 24.21
N GLU A 199 29.96 8.82 23.94
CA GLU A 199 31.02 8.56 24.94
C GLU A 199 30.97 9.54 26.12
N ASP A 200 30.51 10.78 25.86
CA ASP A 200 30.42 11.86 26.85
C ASP A 200 29.10 11.89 27.62
N GLU A 201 28.24 10.87 27.46
CA GLU A 201 26.87 10.89 27.97
C GLU A 201 26.56 9.75 28.94
N PRO A 202 25.62 9.97 29.89
CA PRO A 202 25.17 8.91 30.77
C PRO A 202 24.49 7.79 29.99
N VAL A 203 24.64 6.57 30.48
CA VAL A 203 23.93 5.40 29.96
C VAL A 203 22.42 5.54 30.10
N ILE A 204 21.69 5.13 29.07
CA ILE A 204 20.22 5.19 29.03
C ILE A 204 19.68 3.76 28.97
N TYR A 205 18.70 3.44 29.80
CA TYR A 205 18.06 2.12 29.79
C TYR A 205 17.03 2.04 28.66
N TYR A 206 17.33 1.23 27.65
CA TYR A 206 16.45 0.92 26.53
C TYR A 206 15.63 -0.34 26.80
N GLN A 207 14.32 -0.24 26.58
CA GLN A 207 13.38 -1.36 26.58
C GLN A 207 13.04 -1.72 25.12
N PRO A 208 13.43 -2.91 24.62
CA PRO A 208 13.04 -3.39 23.30
C PRO A 208 11.53 -3.43 23.12
N LEU A 209 11.09 -3.10 21.90
CA LEU A 209 9.69 -3.19 21.51
C LEU A 209 9.38 -4.62 21.05
N ALA A 210 8.16 -5.08 21.31
CA ALA A 210 7.68 -6.35 20.78
C ALA A 210 7.60 -6.29 19.24
N THR A 211 7.95 -7.40 18.59
CA THR A 211 7.96 -7.52 17.11
C THR A 211 6.61 -7.13 16.50
N ASP A 212 5.51 -7.65 17.04
CA ASP A 212 4.17 -7.33 16.57
C ASP A 212 3.85 -5.83 16.67
N THR A 213 4.32 -5.17 17.74
CA THR A 213 4.18 -3.71 17.90
C THR A 213 4.97 -2.96 16.83
N CYS A 214 6.20 -3.40 16.52
CA CYS A 214 7.00 -2.80 15.45
C CYS A 214 6.34 -2.97 14.08
N HIS A 215 5.76 -4.13 13.78
CA HIS A 215 5.04 -4.36 12.53
C HIS A 215 3.75 -3.56 12.44
N GLU A 216 3.01 -3.40 13.54
CA GLU A 216 1.83 -2.54 13.59
C GLU A 216 2.20 -1.07 13.34
N LEU A 217 3.29 -0.59 13.97
CA LEU A 217 3.82 0.76 13.75
C LEU A 217 4.27 0.96 12.30
N ALA A 218 4.92 -0.04 11.70
CA ALA A 218 5.30 -0.04 10.29
C ALA A 218 4.08 0.13 9.38
N PHE A 219 3.03 -0.67 9.63
CA PHE A 219 1.79 -0.62 8.86
C PHE A 219 1.09 0.74 8.99
N ARG A 220 0.95 1.26 10.21
CA ARG A 220 0.36 2.59 10.45
C ARG A 220 1.18 3.71 9.79
N GLY A 221 2.51 3.63 9.88
CA GLY A 221 3.39 4.60 9.22
C GLY A 221 3.24 4.56 7.69
N TYR A 222 3.10 3.37 7.11
CA TYR A 222 2.85 3.21 5.69
C TYR A 222 1.48 3.77 5.27
N GLN A 223 0.42 3.53 6.04
CA GLN A 223 -0.89 4.14 5.79
C GLN A 223 -0.81 5.67 5.80
N LYS A 224 -0.13 6.24 6.82
CA LYS A 224 0.08 7.68 6.91
C LYS A 224 0.88 8.23 5.73
N MET A 225 1.87 7.50 5.24
CA MET A 225 2.58 7.87 4.01
C MET A 225 1.61 7.91 2.81
N GLN A 226 0.72 6.92 2.64
CA GLN A 226 -0.25 6.94 1.54
C GLN A 226 -1.21 8.14 1.65
N GLU A 227 -1.62 8.51 2.86
CA GLU A 227 -2.43 9.71 3.10
C GLU A 227 -1.67 10.99 2.72
N VAL A 228 -0.39 11.10 3.08
CA VAL A 228 0.49 12.22 2.73
C VAL A 228 0.64 12.34 1.20
N LEU A 229 0.75 11.21 0.50
CA LEU A 229 0.84 11.15 -0.96
C LEU A 229 -0.49 11.51 -1.65
N GLY A 230 -1.61 11.01 -1.14
CA GLY A 230 -2.95 11.23 -1.71
C GLY A 230 -3.55 12.59 -1.36
N GLY A 231 -3.15 13.19 -0.23
CA GLY A 231 -3.72 14.42 0.31
C GLY A 231 -3.38 15.70 -0.47
N LEU A 232 -3.97 16.81 -0.04
CA LEU A 232 -3.79 18.16 -0.62
C LEU A 232 -2.40 18.78 -0.37
N GLY A 233 -1.45 18.01 0.16
CA GLY A 233 -0.18 18.45 0.73
C GLY A 233 0.79 19.17 -0.21
N ALA A 234 2.10 19.08 0.09
CA ALA A 234 3.20 19.75 -0.60
C ALA A 234 3.22 19.52 -2.15
N ARG A 235 2.36 20.26 -2.87
CA ARG A 235 2.11 20.14 -4.32
C ARG A 235 2.61 21.35 -5.10
N LYS A 236 2.71 22.52 -4.46
CA LYS A 236 3.29 23.71 -5.07
C LYS A 236 4.81 23.61 -5.06
N LEU A 237 5.41 23.70 -6.25
CA LEU A 237 6.86 23.74 -6.39
C LEU A 237 7.37 25.01 -5.70
N TYR A 238 8.26 24.82 -4.73
CA TYR A 238 8.94 25.90 -4.02
C TYR A 238 10.22 26.30 -4.74
N ASN A 239 11.09 25.33 -5.05
CA ASN A 239 12.36 25.56 -5.71
C ASN A 239 12.88 24.29 -6.42
N GLU A 240 13.89 24.44 -7.26
CA GLU A 240 14.60 23.34 -7.91
C GLU A 240 16.12 23.57 -7.81
N ALA A 241 16.86 22.58 -7.31
CA ALA A 241 18.32 22.65 -7.18
C ALA A 241 18.95 21.26 -7.32
N PHE A 242 20.09 21.16 -8.03
CA PHE A 242 20.80 19.89 -8.26
C PHE A 242 19.90 18.78 -8.84
N GLY A 243 18.90 19.14 -9.64
CA GLY A 243 17.90 18.22 -10.20
C GLY A 243 16.83 17.74 -9.22
N TRP A 244 16.86 18.21 -7.97
CA TRP A 244 15.81 17.98 -6.98
C TRP A 244 14.76 19.10 -7.05
N LYS A 245 13.50 18.71 -7.16
CA LYS A 245 12.34 19.60 -7.04
C LYS A 245 11.84 19.57 -5.60
N VAL A 246 11.72 20.74 -4.99
CA VAL A 246 11.35 20.90 -3.59
C VAL A 246 9.93 21.43 -3.51
N TYR A 247 9.11 20.75 -2.73
CA TYR A 247 7.73 21.10 -2.44
C TYR A 247 7.54 21.16 -0.93
N PHE A 248 6.71 22.09 -0.47
CA PHE A 248 6.52 22.33 0.94
C PHE A 248 5.15 22.93 1.22
N SER A 249 4.55 22.55 2.35
CA SER A 249 3.34 23.16 2.88
C SER A 249 3.36 23.13 4.41
N MET A 250 2.87 24.21 5.03
CA MET A 250 2.60 24.26 6.46
C MET A 250 1.11 24.09 6.68
N HIS A 251 0.77 23.28 7.67
CA HIS A 251 -0.59 23.08 8.14
C HIS A 251 -0.65 23.51 9.60
N ASP A 252 -1.54 24.45 9.89
CA ASP A 252 -1.78 24.93 11.25
C ASP A 252 -2.98 24.19 11.83
N GLU A 253 -2.74 23.38 12.86
CA GLU A 253 -3.78 22.66 13.60
C GLU A 253 -4.02 23.31 14.99
N GLY A 254 -3.79 24.63 15.10
CA GLY A 254 -4.08 25.44 16.28
C GLY A 254 -2.97 25.40 17.34
N GLU A 255 -2.71 24.22 17.93
CA GLU A 255 -1.66 24.05 18.95
C GLU A 255 -0.32 23.59 18.37
N LYS A 256 -0.33 23.03 17.15
CA LYS A 256 0.85 22.51 16.47
C LYS A 256 0.85 22.96 15.02
N ILE A 257 2.00 23.47 14.57
CA ILE A 257 2.26 23.70 13.16
C ILE A 257 2.97 22.46 12.62
N SER A 258 2.36 21.80 11.64
CA SER A 258 2.95 20.65 10.97
C SER A 258 3.48 21.04 9.59
N MET A 259 4.66 20.54 9.29
CA MET A 259 5.41 20.81 8.09
C MET A 259 5.41 19.57 7.22
N GLN A 260 4.76 19.65 6.07
CA GLN A 260 4.87 18.63 5.04
C GLN A 260 5.88 19.05 3.99
N HIS A 261 6.83 18.17 3.69
CA HIS A 261 7.87 18.40 2.69
C HIS A 261 7.91 17.25 1.70
N ARG A 262 8.32 17.54 0.47
CA ARG A 262 8.51 16.56 -0.58
C ARG A 262 9.61 17.01 -1.52
N PHE A 263 10.55 16.13 -1.79
CA PHE A 263 11.68 16.32 -2.67
C PHE A 263 11.60 15.22 -3.73
N THR A 264 11.51 15.59 -5.00
CA THR A 264 11.45 14.61 -6.09
C THR A 264 12.61 14.81 -7.04
N LYS A 265 13.12 13.70 -7.58
CA LYS A 265 14.14 13.69 -8.63
C LYS A 265 13.93 12.47 -9.50
N ARG A 266 14.03 12.65 -10.82
CA ARG A 266 13.99 11.54 -11.78
C ARG A 266 15.39 11.28 -12.30
N ILE A 267 15.82 10.02 -12.24
CA ILE A 267 17.12 9.57 -12.75
C ILE A 267 16.92 8.52 -13.83
N ARG A 268 17.92 8.33 -14.69
CA ARG A 268 17.92 7.21 -15.66
C ARG A 268 18.13 5.90 -14.92
N ALA A 269 17.42 4.85 -15.33
CA ALA A 269 17.57 3.49 -14.80
C ALA A 269 18.82 2.77 -15.33
N VAL A 270 19.78 3.51 -15.90
CA VAL A 270 21.04 3.00 -16.41
C VAL A 270 22.16 3.92 -15.92
N ASP A 271 23.18 3.35 -15.31
CA ASP A 271 24.34 4.07 -14.80
C ASP A 271 25.34 4.42 -15.92
N ALA A 272 26.41 5.14 -15.57
CA ALA A 272 27.45 5.54 -16.53
C ALA A 272 28.22 4.36 -17.14
N ASN A 273 28.20 3.19 -16.49
CA ASN A 273 28.84 1.97 -16.95
C ASN A 273 27.89 1.10 -17.80
N GLY A 274 26.67 1.57 -18.06
CA GLY A 274 25.64 0.81 -18.78
C GLY A 274 24.95 -0.27 -17.95
N GLN A 275 25.15 -0.30 -16.62
CA GLN A 275 24.48 -1.21 -15.72
C GLN A 275 23.09 -0.69 -15.36
N ARG A 276 22.11 -1.60 -15.28
CA ARG A 276 20.74 -1.23 -14.89
C ARG A 276 20.70 -0.90 -13.40
N ILE A 277 20.24 0.30 -13.09
CA ILE A 277 19.86 0.70 -11.74
C ILE A 277 18.39 0.30 -11.57
N THR A 278 18.08 -0.35 -10.45
CA THR A 278 16.71 -0.71 -10.05
C THR A 278 16.34 -0.04 -8.73
N GLY A 279 15.05 0.06 -8.44
CA GLY A 279 14.56 0.48 -7.12
C GLY A 279 15.15 -0.36 -6.00
N ASP A 280 15.34 -1.66 -6.21
CA ASP A 280 15.98 -2.56 -5.24
C ASP A 280 17.44 -2.22 -4.98
N SER A 281 18.19 -1.87 -6.03
CA SER A 281 19.60 -1.52 -5.89
C SER A 281 19.77 -0.24 -5.06
N LEU A 282 18.91 0.76 -5.30
CA LEU A 282 18.91 2.03 -4.56
C LEU A 282 18.40 1.83 -3.12
N ALA A 283 17.35 1.03 -2.94
CA ALA A 283 16.82 0.70 -1.63
C ALA A 283 17.86 -0.07 -0.80
N SER A 284 18.52 -1.07 -1.38
CA SER A 284 19.58 -1.85 -0.70
C SER A 284 20.76 -0.96 -0.30
N ALA A 285 21.21 -0.09 -1.21
CA ALA A 285 22.28 0.87 -0.92
C ALA A 285 21.89 1.84 0.21
N THR A 286 20.66 2.34 0.17
CA THR A 286 20.13 3.25 1.20
C THR A 286 19.96 2.54 2.54
N TRP A 287 19.42 1.32 2.56
CA TRP A 287 19.27 0.50 3.77
C TRP A 287 20.61 0.28 4.45
N ARG A 288 21.65 -0.03 3.66
CA ARG A 288 23.03 -0.13 4.15
C ARG A 288 23.52 1.17 4.78
N ILE A 289 23.28 2.33 4.15
CA ILE A 289 23.67 3.63 4.70
C ILE A 289 22.95 3.88 6.03
N ILE A 290 21.63 3.66 6.09
CA ILE A 290 20.82 3.88 7.29
C ILE A 290 21.27 3.00 8.46
N ARG A 291 21.66 1.74 8.19
CA ARG A 291 22.11 0.78 9.19
C ARG A 291 23.58 0.93 9.58
N THR A 292 24.37 1.71 8.85
CA THR A 292 25.80 1.89 9.14
C THR A 292 26.01 3.29 9.69
N PRO A 293 26.23 3.47 11.01
CA PRO A 293 26.38 4.79 11.62
C PRO A 293 27.38 5.68 10.88
N GLU A 294 28.52 5.13 10.48
CA GLU A 294 29.60 5.87 9.83
C GLU A 294 29.16 6.43 8.46
N LEU A 295 28.39 5.66 7.69
CA LEU A 295 27.84 6.11 6.41
C LEU A 295 26.69 7.09 6.61
N TYR A 296 25.85 6.87 7.62
CA TYR A 296 24.77 7.78 7.95
C TYR A 296 25.30 9.15 8.34
N THR A 297 26.36 9.23 9.16
CA THR A 297 26.99 10.48 9.56
C THR A 297 27.54 11.26 8.35
N GLN A 298 28.03 10.58 7.30
CA GLN A 298 28.52 11.23 6.08
C GLN A 298 27.43 11.97 5.30
N MET A 299 26.15 11.65 5.49
CA MET A 299 25.05 12.39 4.87
C MET A 299 24.91 13.82 5.43
N TYR A 300 25.49 14.11 6.59
CA TYR A 300 25.26 15.37 7.28
C TYR A 300 26.55 16.15 7.49
N ARG A 301 26.43 17.48 7.40
CA ARG A 301 27.57 18.39 7.60
C ARG A 301 28.11 18.34 9.03
N HIS A 302 27.21 18.20 9.99
CA HIS A 302 27.52 18.09 11.40
C HIS A 302 27.46 16.61 11.80
N HIS A 303 28.34 16.20 12.72
CA HIS A 303 28.45 14.82 13.16
C HIS A 303 27.15 14.35 13.85
N MET A 304 26.30 13.65 13.12
CA MET A 304 25.11 12.98 13.67
C MET A 304 25.50 11.65 14.29
N THR A 305 25.07 11.45 15.53
CA THR A 305 25.20 10.17 16.22
C THR A 305 24.02 9.31 15.84
N SER A 306 24.30 8.09 15.36
CA SER A 306 23.28 7.08 15.04
C SER A 306 23.63 5.77 15.73
N ARG A 307 22.68 5.18 16.43
CA ARG A 307 22.84 3.89 17.11
C ARG A 307 21.66 2.98 16.78
N ILE A 308 21.95 1.75 16.40
CA ILE A 308 20.92 0.70 16.27
C ILE A 308 20.59 0.22 17.68
N LEU A 309 19.33 0.39 18.09
CA LEU A 309 18.84 -0.07 19.39
C LEU A 309 18.32 -1.51 19.33
N GLN A 310 17.65 -1.88 18.23
CA GLN A 310 17.07 -3.20 18.03
C GLN A 310 17.01 -3.51 16.52
N GLN A 311 17.40 -4.71 16.13
CA GLN A 311 17.09 -5.24 14.81
C GLN A 311 15.87 -6.16 14.96
N VAL A 312 14.75 -5.79 14.36
CA VAL A 312 13.49 -6.54 14.50
C VAL A 312 13.47 -7.70 13.52
N ASP A 313 13.81 -7.42 12.26
CA ASP A 313 13.96 -8.41 11.19
C ASP A 313 14.97 -7.90 10.13
N GLU A 314 14.97 -8.46 8.93
CA GLU A 314 15.85 -8.05 7.83
C GLU A 314 15.54 -6.64 7.30
N HIS A 315 14.26 -6.26 7.34
CA HIS A 315 13.69 -5.05 6.74
C HIS A 315 13.20 -4.03 7.77
N THR A 316 13.33 -4.30 9.07
CA THR A 316 12.85 -3.45 10.16
C THR A 316 13.91 -3.29 11.24
N SER A 317 14.20 -2.06 11.63
CA SER A 317 15.15 -1.75 12.70
C SER A 317 14.67 -0.55 13.52
N VAL A 318 14.99 -0.55 14.82
CA VAL A 318 14.79 0.59 15.72
C VAL A 318 16.14 1.27 15.93
N LEU A 319 16.20 2.57 15.69
CA LEU A 319 17.40 3.39 15.80
C LEU A 319 17.17 4.59 16.70
N MET A 320 18.24 5.04 17.35
CA MET A 320 18.31 6.32 18.06
C MET A 320 19.28 7.23 17.34
N ARG A 321 18.88 8.49 17.14
CA ARG A 321 19.66 9.47 16.38
C ARG A 321 19.60 10.85 17.01
N THR A 322 20.67 11.63 16.83
CA THR A 322 20.63 13.09 17.06
C THR A 322 20.17 13.81 15.81
N PHE A 323 19.67 15.03 15.97
CA PHE A 323 19.36 15.98 14.91
C PHE A 323 19.77 17.38 15.37
N PRO A 324 20.21 18.28 14.46
CA PRO A 324 20.50 19.65 14.84
C PRO A 324 19.21 20.39 15.23
N ASP A 325 19.26 21.17 16.31
CA ASP A 325 18.23 22.15 16.67
C ASP A 325 18.27 23.36 15.72
N GLU A 326 17.42 24.34 15.98
CA GLU A 326 17.35 25.59 15.18
C GLU A 326 18.65 26.39 15.16
N ASN A 327 19.51 26.22 16.17
CA ASN A 327 20.82 26.85 16.28
C ASN A 327 21.94 25.98 15.70
N ALA A 328 21.58 24.91 14.98
CA ALA A 328 22.50 23.90 14.44
C ALA A 328 23.30 23.12 15.51
N VAL A 329 22.80 23.07 16.74
CA VAL A 329 23.41 22.30 17.84
C VAL A 329 22.75 20.93 17.95
N MET A 330 23.53 19.85 18.14
CA MET A 330 23.04 18.46 18.16
C MET A 330 22.28 18.07 19.44
N ARG A 331 21.26 18.84 19.81
CA ARG A 331 20.49 18.67 21.04
C ARG A 331 19.20 17.87 20.83
N LEU A 332 18.63 17.87 19.63
CA LEU A 332 17.43 17.08 19.34
C LEU A 332 17.79 15.60 19.22
N ARG A 333 17.00 14.75 19.85
CA ARG A 333 17.12 13.29 19.81
C ARG A 333 15.81 12.69 19.38
N PHE A 334 15.88 11.59 18.66
CA PHE A 334 14.70 10.84 18.31
C PHE A 334 15.01 9.35 18.25
N VAL A 335 14.01 8.57 18.61
CA VAL A 335 13.97 7.14 18.30
C VAL A 335 13.06 6.95 17.12
N CYS A 336 13.45 6.13 16.15
CA CYS A 336 12.59 5.80 15.04
C CYS A 336 12.61 4.31 14.71
N THR A 337 11.45 3.81 14.26
CA THR A 337 11.38 2.57 13.48
C THR A 337 11.65 2.91 12.04
N VAL A 338 12.62 2.23 11.43
CA VAL A 338 12.91 2.30 10.00
C VAL A 338 12.56 0.97 9.36
N VAL A 339 11.79 1.02 8.28
CA VAL A 339 11.21 -0.14 7.60
C VAL A 339 11.40 -0.02 6.09
N GLN A 340 11.78 -1.10 5.44
CA GLN A 340 11.71 -1.23 3.97
C GLN A 340 10.39 -1.91 3.59
N VAL A 341 9.64 -1.27 2.69
CA VAL A 341 8.35 -1.74 2.18
C VAL A 341 8.39 -1.80 0.66
N GLU A 342 7.79 -2.84 0.09
CA GLU A 342 7.60 -2.97 -1.36
C GLU A 342 6.11 -2.92 -1.70
N ASP A 343 5.76 -2.14 -2.69
CA ASP A 343 4.39 -1.99 -3.15
C ASP A 343 4.29 -1.71 -4.66
N CYS A 344 3.07 -1.48 -5.14
CA CYS A 344 2.79 -1.13 -6.53
C CYS A 344 1.90 0.09 -6.57
N VAL A 345 2.29 1.08 -7.36
CA VAL A 345 1.56 2.33 -7.58
C VAL A 345 0.83 2.24 -8.92
N MET A 346 -0.44 2.63 -8.95
CA MET A 346 -1.17 2.75 -10.20
C MET A 346 -0.75 4.04 -10.92
N ASP A 347 -0.37 3.91 -12.18
CA ASP A 347 -0.08 5.06 -13.02
C ASP A 347 -1.37 5.84 -13.28
N SER A 348 -1.44 7.05 -12.71
CA SER A 348 -2.59 7.94 -12.83
C SER A 348 -2.33 9.11 -13.78
N THR A 349 -1.24 9.06 -14.56
CA THR A 349 -1.05 10.05 -15.63
C THR A 349 -2.17 9.89 -16.66
N PRO A 350 -3.04 10.91 -16.85
CA PRO A 350 -4.01 10.88 -17.91
C PRO A 350 -3.26 10.86 -19.24
N ASP A 351 -3.46 9.81 -20.03
CA ASP A 351 -3.02 9.75 -21.42
C ASP A 351 -3.56 11.01 -22.12
N GLU A 352 -2.70 11.84 -22.74
CA GLU A 352 -3.08 13.08 -23.44
C GLU A 352 -4.13 12.83 -24.55
N MET A 353 -4.39 11.57 -24.89
CA MET A 353 -5.37 11.13 -25.87
C MET A 353 -6.52 10.27 -25.31
N GLY A 354 -6.73 10.15 -23.99
CA GLY A 354 -7.98 9.62 -23.40
C GLY A 354 -8.46 8.21 -23.82
N PHE A 355 -7.72 7.47 -24.65
CA PHE A 355 -8.18 6.24 -25.30
C PHE A 355 -7.42 4.97 -24.89
N SER A 356 -6.44 5.06 -23.99
CA SER A 356 -5.71 3.90 -23.48
C SER A 356 -5.66 3.93 -21.95
N TRP A 357 -6.56 3.15 -21.33
CA TRP A 357 -6.39 2.74 -19.93
C TRP A 357 -5.30 1.67 -19.85
N LYS A 358 -4.06 2.00 -20.22
CA LYS A 358 -2.92 1.23 -19.74
C LYS A 358 -2.75 1.61 -18.27
N SER A 359 -3.46 0.89 -17.41
CA SER A 359 -3.21 0.86 -15.98
C SER A 359 -1.82 0.23 -15.75
N GLY A 360 -0.77 1.01 -16.01
CA GLY A 360 0.59 0.66 -15.67
C GLY A 360 0.67 0.54 -14.15
N THR A 361 0.95 -0.65 -13.64
CA THR A 361 1.35 -0.79 -12.24
C THR A 361 2.84 -0.56 -12.20
N ARG A 362 3.27 0.50 -11.52
CA ARG A 362 4.68 0.82 -11.31
C ARG A 362 5.13 0.22 -10.01
N ARG A 363 6.23 -0.52 -10.03
CA ARG A 363 6.81 -1.07 -8.81
C ARG A 363 7.44 0.06 -8.00
N ARG A 364 7.22 0.04 -6.69
CA ARG A 364 7.84 1.00 -5.77
C ARG A 364 8.46 0.27 -4.58
N VAL A 365 9.65 0.73 -4.20
CA VAL A 365 10.32 0.32 -2.96
C VAL A 365 10.49 1.57 -2.11
N THR A 366 10.11 1.50 -0.84
CA THR A 366 10.14 2.64 0.07
C THR A 366 10.86 2.29 1.35
N ILE A 367 11.74 3.18 1.80
CA ILE A 367 12.29 3.16 3.15
C ILE A 367 11.58 4.22 3.97
N LEU A 368 10.79 3.76 4.93
CA LEU A 368 9.96 4.57 5.81
C LEU A 368 10.62 4.68 7.18
N SER A 369 10.66 5.88 7.75
CA SER A 369 11.12 6.15 9.11
C SER A 369 10.02 6.87 9.89
N SER A 370 9.56 6.28 10.98
CA SER A 370 8.55 6.85 11.88
C SER A 370 9.14 7.09 13.26
N ILE A 371 9.01 8.32 13.77
CA ILE A 371 9.47 8.67 15.12
C ILE A 371 8.57 7.99 16.15
N LEU A 372 9.20 7.38 17.13
CA LEU A 372 8.56 6.71 18.25
C LEU A 372 8.46 7.63 19.45
N ASP A 373 7.48 7.35 20.28
CA ASP A 373 7.39 7.94 21.60
C ASP A 373 8.58 7.45 22.46
N PRO A 374 9.50 8.34 22.88
CA PRO A 374 10.69 7.97 23.63
C PRO A 374 10.33 7.35 24.99
N ASP A 375 9.16 7.64 25.57
CA ASP A 375 8.76 7.10 26.87
C ASP A 375 8.52 5.58 26.82
N LYS A 376 8.08 5.08 25.65
CA LYS A 376 7.89 3.65 25.40
C LYS A 376 9.22 2.91 25.25
N CYS A 377 10.25 3.60 24.77
CA CYS A 377 11.57 3.04 24.52
C CYS A 377 12.50 3.19 25.74
N PHE A 378 12.30 4.24 26.55
CA PHE A 378 13.15 4.60 27.68
C PHE A 378 12.32 4.89 28.93
N PRO A 379 11.66 3.88 29.52
CA PRO A 379 10.73 4.07 30.64
C PRO A 379 11.38 4.62 31.92
N ARG A 380 12.72 4.62 31.99
CA ARG A 380 13.52 5.12 33.12
C ARG A 380 14.18 6.47 32.86
N ALA A 381 14.01 7.03 31.66
CA ALA A 381 14.60 8.32 31.30
C ALA A 381 13.58 9.45 31.50
N THR A 382 14.04 10.60 32.00
CA THR A 382 13.24 11.83 32.04
C THR A 382 13.27 12.50 30.67
N THR A 383 12.46 11.99 29.76
CA THR A 383 12.30 12.42 28.36
C THR A 383 11.38 13.63 28.20
N HIS A 384 10.59 13.99 29.24
CA HIS A 384 9.64 15.12 29.20
C HIS A 384 10.25 16.45 29.62
N THR A 385 11.33 16.43 30.39
CA THR A 385 12.04 17.63 30.82
C THR A 385 13.13 17.95 29.80
N PRO A 386 13.02 19.06 29.05
CA PRO A 386 14.11 19.52 28.21
C PRO A 386 15.34 19.71 29.09
N SER A 387 16.44 19.08 28.71
CA SER A 387 17.72 19.30 29.37
C SER A 387 18.57 20.24 28.52
N ALA A 388 19.54 20.90 29.14
CA ALA A 388 20.50 21.71 28.38
C ALA A 388 21.22 20.87 27.29
N THR A 389 21.33 19.57 27.50
CA THR A 389 22.09 18.62 26.65
C THR A 389 21.23 17.83 25.66
N ALA A 390 19.92 17.73 25.88
CA ALA A 390 19.03 16.87 25.10
C ALA A 390 17.56 17.31 25.15
N GLU A 391 16.94 17.34 23.98
CA GLU A 391 15.50 17.50 23.77
C GLU A 391 14.99 16.37 22.87
N TRP A 392 13.81 15.82 23.16
CA TRP A 392 13.30 14.62 22.49
C TRP A 392 12.19 14.95 21.50
N MET A 393 12.39 14.58 20.24
CA MET A 393 11.32 14.54 19.26
C MET A 393 10.43 13.33 19.53
N ARG A 394 9.13 13.57 19.53
CA ARG A 394 8.11 12.55 19.88
C ARG A 394 7.24 12.14 18.70
N GLU A 395 7.21 12.97 17.66
CA GLU A 395 6.35 12.80 16.51
C GLU A 395 7.06 13.22 15.23
N GLY A 396 6.71 12.55 14.14
CA GLY A 396 7.20 12.83 12.81
C GLY A 396 7.40 11.56 12.02
N MET A 397 7.36 11.67 10.70
CA MET A 397 7.79 10.60 9.83
C MET A 397 8.52 11.15 8.61
N SER A 398 9.18 10.26 7.89
CA SER A 398 9.80 10.54 6.60
C SER A 398 9.86 9.25 5.81
N TYR A 399 9.89 9.36 4.50
CA TYR A 399 10.05 8.21 3.61
C TYR A 399 10.96 8.59 2.45
N LEU A 400 11.65 7.59 1.91
CA LEU A 400 12.37 7.67 0.64
C LEU A 400 11.89 6.55 -0.26
N SER A 401 11.25 6.91 -1.35
CA SER A 401 10.62 6.00 -2.30
C SER A 401 11.35 5.98 -3.63
N PHE A 402 11.42 4.81 -4.25
CA PHE A 402 11.97 4.55 -5.57
C PHE A 402 10.91 3.91 -6.43
N THR A 403 10.36 4.66 -7.37
CA THR A 403 9.31 4.19 -8.28
C THR A 403 9.91 3.93 -9.66
N GLU A 404 9.80 2.70 -10.16
CA GLU A 404 10.32 2.32 -11.48
C GLU A 404 9.32 2.73 -12.58
N ILE A 405 9.83 3.43 -13.59
CA ILE A 405 9.09 3.90 -14.76
C ILE A 405 9.70 3.20 -15.98
N ASP A 406 9.20 2.00 -16.26
CA ASP A 406 9.78 1.09 -17.27
C ASP A 406 9.75 1.66 -18.69
N ASP A 407 8.68 2.39 -19.04
CA ASP A 407 8.47 3.00 -20.34
C ASP A 407 9.47 4.13 -20.63
N GLU A 408 9.87 4.88 -19.61
CA GLU A 408 10.87 5.94 -19.71
C GLU A 408 12.29 5.45 -19.38
N ASN A 409 12.47 4.18 -19.01
CA ASN A 409 13.72 3.64 -18.47
C ASN A 409 14.30 4.55 -17.38
N SER A 410 13.43 4.98 -16.46
CA SER A 410 13.77 5.95 -15.42
C SER A 410 13.30 5.48 -14.04
N ILE A 411 13.90 6.04 -13.00
CA ILE A 411 13.47 5.84 -11.62
C ILE A 411 13.12 7.21 -11.05
N GLU A 412 11.91 7.33 -10.54
CA GLU A 412 11.47 8.48 -9.77
C GLU A 412 11.80 8.26 -8.29
N ILE A 413 12.63 9.15 -7.76
CA ILE A 413 13.02 9.18 -6.37
C ILE A 413 12.19 10.26 -5.68
N GLU A 414 11.52 9.88 -4.60
CA GLU A 414 10.77 10.81 -3.78
C GLU A 414 11.16 10.68 -2.31
N TYR A 415 11.71 11.75 -1.72
CA TYR A 415 11.86 11.90 -0.28
C TYR A 415 10.76 12.82 0.24
N GLY A 416 9.92 12.33 1.14
CA GLY A 416 8.85 13.14 1.69
C GLY A 416 8.69 12.93 3.18
N GLY A 417 7.98 13.87 3.81
CA GLY A 417 7.54 13.63 5.15
C GLY A 417 6.77 14.76 5.81
N LEU A 418 6.60 14.59 7.11
CA LEU A 418 5.71 15.35 8.00
C LEU A 418 6.43 15.44 9.34
N LYS A 419 6.65 16.67 9.79
CA LYS A 419 7.30 16.96 11.06
C LYS A 419 6.59 18.13 11.71
N ASN A 420 6.39 18.10 13.02
CA ASN A 420 5.92 19.27 13.75
C ASN A 420 7.08 20.27 13.87
N VAL A 421 6.79 21.54 13.62
CA VAL A 421 7.77 22.63 13.67
C VAL A 421 7.24 23.69 14.62
N ASP A 422 8.13 24.24 15.43
CA ASP A 422 7.76 25.31 16.36
C ASP A 422 7.42 26.61 15.60
N SER A 423 6.49 27.37 16.15
CA SER A 423 5.88 28.54 15.50
C SER A 423 6.87 29.66 15.15
N GLU A 424 7.96 29.77 15.92
CA GLU A 424 9.00 30.80 15.73
C GLU A 424 9.95 30.45 14.57
N THR A 425 10.37 29.18 14.46
CA THR A 425 11.24 28.73 13.36
C THR A 425 10.53 28.79 11.98
N ALA A 426 9.21 28.64 11.97
CA ALA A 426 8.37 28.74 10.76
C ALA A 426 8.22 30.17 10.24
N SER A 427 8.29 31.18 11.12
CA SER A 427 7.93 32.57 10.79
C SER A 427 9.10 33.42 10.30
N CYS A 428 10.35 33.10 10.64
CA CYS A 428 11.49 33.98 10.33
C CYS A 428 12.20 33.75 8.97
N THR A 429 12.03 32.59 8.31
CA THR A 429 12.91 32.21 7.17
C THR A 429 12.20 31.95 5.85
N GLY A 430 10.86 31.83 5.82
CA GLY A 430 10.10 31.45 4.63
C GLY A 430 10.30 30.00 4.16
N LEU A 431 11.37 29.32 4.59
CA LEU A 431 11.60 27.89 4.50
C LEU A 431 12.32 27.44 5.78
N PRO A 432 11.76 26.53 6.59
CA PRO A 432 12.38 26.10 7.83
C PRO A 432 13.80 25.61 7.59
N PHE A 433 14.76 26.02 8.43
CA PHE A 433 16.15 25.55 8.40
C PHE A 433 16.27 24.01 8.26
N VAL A 434 15.32 23.30 8.86
CA VAL A 434 15.14 21.85 8.76
C VAL A 434 15.03 21.37 7.30
N CYS A 435 14.27 22.05 6.44
CA CYS A 435 14.13 21.68 5.02
C CYS A 435 15.44 21.86 4.25
N MET A 436 16.25 22.89 4.57
CA MET A 436 17.56 23.08 3.95
C MET A 436 18.51 21.94 4.34
N ASN A 437 18.55 21.56 5.62
CA ASN A 437 19.35 20.42 6.07
C ASN A 437 18.90 19.09 5.43
N MET A 438 17.59 18.90 5.23
CA MET A 438 17.06 17.74 4.50
C MET A 438 17.54 17.72 3.04
N GLY A 439 17.47 18.85 2.34
CA GLY A 439 17.97 18.96 0.97
C GLY A 439 19.47 18.69 0.86
N GLU A 440 20.27 19.23 1.79
CA GLU A 440 21.71 18.98 1.85
C GLU A 440 22.01 17.49 2.07
N ALA A 441 21.27 16.84 2.97
CA ALA A 441 21.41 15.41 3.25
C ALA A 441 21.04 14.54 2.03
N LEU A 442 20.02 14.93 1.26
CA LEU A 442 19.64 14.22 0.04
C LEU A 442 20.71 14.30 -1.04
N VAL A 443 21.34 15.47 -1.23
CA VAL A 443 22.43 15.62 -2.20
C VAL A 443 23.63 14.74 -1.81
N ARG A 444 23.98 14.68 -0.53
CA ARG A 444 25.06 13.78 -0.05
C ARG A 444 24.67 12.31 -0.14
N TRP A 445 23.44 11.96 0.22
CA TRP A 445 22.91 10.62 0.04
C TRP A 445 23.02 10.18 -1.43
N GLU A 446 22.62 11.03 -2.36
CA GLU A 446 22.70 10.75 -3.79
C GLU A 446 24.15 10.43 -4.20
N GLN A 447 25.13 11.19 -3.70
CA GLN A 447 26.56 10.94 -3.95
C GLN A 447 27.06 9.61 -3.37
N LEU A 448 26.42 9.09 -2.31
CA LEU A 448 26.78 7.80 -1.69
C LEU A 448 26.14 6.62 -2.42
N VAL A 449 24.95 6.78 -2.99
CA VAL A 449 24.23 5.69 -3.68
C VAL A 449 24.44 5.66 -5.18
N THR A 450 24.79 6.79 -5.80
CA THR A 450 25.10 6.85 -7.23
C THR A 450 26.63 6.85 -7.42
N PRO A 451 27.19 5.87 -8.16
CA PRO A 451 28.61 5.89 -8.52
C PRO A 451 28.91 7.17 -9.32
N THR A 452 29.58 8.12 -8.66
CA THR A 452 30.10 9.41 -9.15
C THR A 452 29.75 9.83 -10.59
N ARG A 453 28.97 10.94 -10.64
CA ARG A 453 28.85 11.99 -11.68
C ARG A 453 27.64 11.94 -12.63
N THR A 454 26.46 12.18 -12.08
CA THR A 454 25.35 12.88 -12.76
C THR A 454 25.39 14.38 -12.46
N LEU A 455 26.44 15.07 -12.93
CA LEU A 455 26.30 16.48 -13.32
C LEU A 455 26.13 16.50 -14.84
N LEU A 456 24.99 16.00 -15.32
CA LEU A 456 24.42 16.52 -16.55
C LEU A 456 23.64 17.76 -16.13
N ILE A 457 24.32 18.91 -16.15
CA ILE A 457 23.66 20.20 -16.23
C ILE A 457 22.82 20.10 -17.50
N THR A 458 21.50 20.00 -17.36
CA THR A 458 20.61 20.25 -18.49
C THR A 458 20.75 21.73 -18.81
N GLU A 459 21.53 22.04 -19.84
CA GLU A 459 21.53 23.35 -20.47
C GLU A 459 20.08 23.72 -20.82
N LYS A 460 19.66 24.90 -20.37
CA LYS A 460 18.63 25.68 -21.04
C LYS A 460 19.30 26.91 -21.62
#